data_AF-A0A1F4BCY1-F1
#
_entry.id   AF-A0A1F4BCY1-F1
#
_cell.length_a   1.000
_cell.length_b   1.000
_cell.length_c   1.000
_cell.angle_alpha   90.00
_cell.angle_beta   90.00
_cell.angle_gamma   90.00
#
_symmetry.space_group_name_H-M   'P 1'
#
loop_
_entity.id
_entity.type
_entity.pdbx_description
1 polymer ?
#
loop_
_entity_poly.entity_id
_entity_poly.type
_entity_poly.pdbx_seq_one_letter_code
_entity_poly.pdbx_strand_id
1 'polypeptide(L)'
;MMATTAVAATFGCAQKPPATMAVIEDKVYTVTPDQVMVKAGIVSGEVTELKVTERVEKDSGRVDSPAKLTGKLKLTNSSTDQTVRLIGAKILYIDDQGQLIKIEEARTEPALKFSGSYNSTDRLDPGQDATQAVDVDFPAEALKAKKLKEIRIELVYIPSPYKLQTANFSVSIGGQTAIQ
;
A
#
# COMPACT_ATOMS: atom_id res chain seq x y z
N MET A 1 -30.21 10.43 77.62
CA MET A 1 -29.69 10.90 76.33
C MET A 1 -28.69 9.87 75.84
N MET A 2 -29.18 8.89 75.08
CA MET A 2 -29.09 8.78 73.61
C MET A 2 -27.69 8.36 73.12
N ALA A 3 -27.66 7.09 72.71
CA ALA A 3 -26.55 6.40 72.08
C ALA A 3 -26.34 6.90 70.65
N THR A 4 -25.09 6.86 70.16
CA THR A 4 -24.82 6.96 68.72
C THR A 4 -23.64 6.05 68.37
N THR A 5 -23.97 4.94 67.70
CA THR A 5 -23.03 4.02 67.05
C THR A 5 -22.67 4.59 65.67
N ALA A 6 -21.38 4.80 65.41
CA ALA A 6 -20.89 5.17 64.09
C ALA A 6 -20.56 3.90 63.30
N VAL A 7 -21.30 3.63 62.22
CA VAL A 7 -20.99 2.58 61.26
C VAL A 7 -20.08 3.16 60.19
N ALA A 8 -18.82 2.74 60.16
CA ALA A 8 -17.87 3.11 59.12
C ALA A 8 -18.21 2.33 57.82
N ALA A 9 -18.78 3.01 56.83
CA ALA A 9 -18.95 2.48 55.50
C ALA A 9 -17.60 2.53 54.76
N THR A 10 -16.98 1.37 54.55
CA THR A 10 -15.84 1.24 53.65
C THR A 10 -16.36 1.31 52.21
N PHE A 11 -16.17 2.44 51.54
CA PHE A 11 -16.34 2.54 50.10
C PHE A 11 -15.24 1.70 49.43
N GLY A 12 -15.57 0.44 49.13
CA GLY A 12 -14.75 -0.38 48.24
C GLY A 12 -14.70 0.27 46.87
N CYS A 13 -13.52 0.72 46.47
CA CYS A 13 -13.24 1.08 45.08
C CYS A 13 -13.54 -0.17 44.23
N ALA A 14 -14.69 -0.18 43.54
CA ALA A 14 -14.91 -1.13 42.47
C ALA A 14 -13.82 -0.86 41.42
N GLN A 15 -12.80 -1.73 41.36
CA GLN A 15 -11.82 -1.68 40.29
C GLN A 15 -12.59 -1.87 38.99
N LYS A 16 -12.65 -0.80 38.18
CA LYS A 16 -13.13 -0.85 36.81
C LYS A 16 -12.45 -2.05 36.15
N PRO A 17 -13.19 -3.02 35.60
CA PRO A 17 -12.59 -4.17 34.94
C PRO A 17 -11.58 -3.67 33.90
N PRO A 18 -10.39 -4.28 33.82
CA PRO A 18 -9.42 -3.92 32.80
C PRO A 18 -10.13 -4.02 31.45
N ALA A 19 -10.06 -2.95 30.66
CA ALA A 19 -10.65 -2.93 29.34
C ALA A 19 -10.04 -4.08 28.54
N THR A 20 -10.87 -5.03 28.13
CA THR A 20 -10.46 -6.13 27.25
C THR A 20 -9.89 -5.49 25.99
N MET A 21 -8.60 -5.71 25.72
CA MET A 21 -8.00 -5.19 24.49
C MET A 21 -8.65 -5.91 23.31
N ALA A 22 -9.15 -5.14 22.34
CA ALA A 22 -9.75 -5.70 21.14
C ALA A 22 -8.72 -6.52 20.35
N VAL A 23 -9.13 -7.70 19.86
CA VAL A 23 -8.28 -8.56 19.03
C VAL A 23 -8.18 -7.95 17.64
N ILE A 24 -6.95 -7.69 17.16
CA ILE A 24 -6.68 -7.12 15.84
C ILE A 24 -6.28 -8.24 14.88
N GLU A 25 -6.87 -8.25 13.69
CA GLU A 25 -6.57 -9.19 12.61
C GLU A 25 -6.24 -8.48 11.29
N ASP A 26 -5.48 -9.17 10.44
CA ASP A 26 -5.10 -8.68 9.11
C ASP A 26 -6.08 -9.21 8.07
N LYS A 27 -6.86 -8.29 7.47
CA LYS A 27 -7.77 -8.59 6.36
C LYS A 27 -7.03 -8.43 5.04
N VAL A 28 -6.87 -9.52 4.31
CA VAL A 28 -6.15 -9.56 3.03
C VAL A 28 -7.14 -9.55 1.86
N TYR A 29 -6.97 -8.61 0.94
CA TYR A 29 -7.70 -8.53 -0.32
C TYR A 29 -6.78 -8.90 -1.47
N THR A 30 -7.21 -9.88 -2.27
CA THR A 30 -6.48 -10.34 -3.45
C THR A 30 -6.52 -9.28 -4.56
N VAL A 31 -5.37 -9.07 -5.21
CA VAL A 31 -5.25 -8.21 -6.41
C VAL A 31 -5.24 -9.14 -7.63
N THR A 32 -5.95 -8.78 -8.70
CA THR A 32 -6.04 -9.62 -9.90
C THR A 32 -5.99 -8.79 -11.18
N PRO A 33 -4.94 -8.94 -12.01
CA PRO A 33 -3.87 -9.93 -11.87
C PRO A 33 -2.89 -9.60 -10.73
N ASP A 34 -2.36 -10.65 -10.09
CA ASP A 34 -1.34 -10.56 -9.03
C ASP A 34 0.07 -10.32 -9.59
N GLN A 35 0.22 -10.49 -10.92
CA GLN A 35 1.41 -10.18 -11.69
C GLN A 35 1.09 -9.31 -12.92
N VAL A 36 1.89 -8.26 -13.14
CA VAL A 36 1.74 -7.38 -14.32
C VAL A 36 3.11 -7.03 -14.88
N MET A 37 3.29 -7.23 -16.19
CA MET A 37 4.46 -6.76 -16.92
C MET A 37 4.19 -5.39 -17.55
N VAL A 38 5.14 -4.49 -17.45
CA VAL A 38 5.10 -3.09 -17.87
C VAL A 38 6.29 -2.83 -18.79
N LYS A 39 6.13 -2.03 -19.83
CA LYS A 39 7.25 -1.56 -20.66
C LYS A 39 7.15 -0.05 -20.86
N ALA A 40 8.18 0.65 -20.42
CA ALA A 40 8.35 2.09 -20.45
C ALA A 40 9.61 2.42 -21.25
N GLY A 41 9.49 2.45 -22.58
CA GLY A 41 10.66 2.66 -23.46
C GLY A 41 11.71 1.57 -23.30
N ILE A 42 12.88 1.94 -22.75
CA ILE A 42 14.00 1.03 -22.51
C ILE A 42 13.98 0.37 -21.13
N VAL A 43 12.98 0.64 -20.30
CA VAL A 43 12.80 -0.01 -19.00
C VAL A 43 11.56 -0.88 -19.06
N SER A 44 11.66 -2.14 -18.67
CA SER A 44 10.49 -2.97 -18.35
C SER A 44 10.31 -3.09 -16.85
N GLY A 45 9.07 -3.21 -16.40
CA GLY A 45 8.70 -3.47 -15.02
C GLY A 45 7.91 -4.77 -14.91
N GLU A 46 8.02 -5.42 -13.77
CA GLU A 46 7.21 -6.58 -13.41
C GLU A 46 6.78 -6.38 -11.97
N VAL A 47 5.48 -6.35 -11.72
CA VAL A 47 4.94 -6.33 -10.37
C VAL A 47 4.49 -7.74 -10.01
N THR A 48 4.86 -8.23 -8.83
CA THR A 48 4.48 -9.54 -8.30
C THR A 48 4.05 -9.44 -6.84
N GLU A 49 3.39 -10.49 -6.35
CA GLU A 49 2.99 -10.62 -4.94
C GLU A 49 2.09 -9.47 -4.46
N LEU A 50 1.29 -8.89 -5.38
CA LEU A 50 0.41 -7.79 -5.04
C LEU A 50 -0.69 -8.26 -4.09
N LYS A 51 -0.77 -7.58 -2.94
CA LYS A 51 -1.84 -7.77 -1.96
C LYS A 51 -2.22 -6.45 -1.32
N VAL A 52 -3.48 -6.31 -0.97
CA VAL A 52 -3.94 -5.22 -0.12
C VAL A 52 -4.21 -5.79 1.27
N THR A 53 -3.69 -5.14 2.31
CA THR A 53 -3.89 -5.58 3.70
C THR A 53 -4.41 -4.42 4.53
N GLU A 54 -5.48 -4.67 5.29
CA GLU A 54 -6.11 -3.74 6.23
C GLU A 54 -6.15 -4.39 7.61
N ARG A 55 -5.80 -3.66 8.67
CA ARG A 55 -5.87 -4.22 10.04
C ARG A 55 -7.17 -3.78 10.69
N VAL A 56 -7.96 -4.73 11.15
CA VAL A 56 -9.29 -4.49 11.73
C VAL A 56 -9.43 -5.17 13.08
N GLU A 57 -10.23 -4.60 13.95
CA GLU A 57 -10.71 -5.30 15.14
C GLU A 57 -11.67 -6.43 14.72
N LYS A 58 -11.37 -7.65 15.16
CA LYS A 58 -12.09 -8.88 14.76
C LYS A 58 -13.61 -8.80 15.00
N ASP A 59 -14.02 -8.25 16.14
CA ASP A 59 -15.43 -8.29 16.56
C ASP A 59 -16.23 -7.07 16.08
N SER A 60 -15.59 -5.91 15.99
CA SER A 60 -16.25 -4.65 15.65
C SER A 60 -16.11 -4.27 14.17
N GLY A 61 -15.13 -4.85 13.47
CA GLY A 61 -14.73 -4.43 12.12
C GLY A 61 -14.12 -3.03 12.08
N ARG A 62 -13.84 -2.41 13.24
CA ARG A 62 -13.23 -1.08 13.31
C ARG A 62 -11.82 -1.16 12.72
N VAL A 63 -11.52 -0.27 11.78
CA VAL A 63 -10.17 -0.15 11.21
C VAL A 63 -9.19 0.30 12.30
N ASP A 64 -8.21 -0.54 12.58
CA ASP A 64 -7.07 -0.26 13.44
C ASP A 64 -5.96 0.44 12.64
N SER A 65 -5.60 -0.15 11.49
CA SER A 65 -4.62 0.41 10.56
C SER A 65 -5.19 0.43 9.14
N PRO A 66 -5.08 1.56 8.41
CA PRO A 66 -5.59 1.66 7.06
C PRO A 66 -5.02 0.64 6.08
N ALA A 67 -5.76 0.42 5.00
CA ALA A 67 -5.32 -0.46 3.93
C ALA A 67 -4.03 0.01 3.27
N LYS A 68 -3.13 -0.94 2.99
CA LYS A 68 -1.88 -0.74 2.26
C LYS A 68 -1.78 -1.70 1.10
N LEU A 69 -1.27 -1.21 -0.03
CA LEU A 69 -0.86 -2.04 -1.16
C LEU A 69 0.59 -2.46 -0.95
N THR A 70 0.84 -3.76 -0.96
CA THR A 70 2.18 -4.32 -0.86
C THR A 70 2.48 -5.27 -2.01
N GLY A 71 3.76 -5.44 -2.33
CA GLY A 71 4.24 -6.35 -3.36
C GLY A 71 5.69 -6.09 -3.73
N LYS A 72 6.12 -6.60 -4.88
CA LYS A 72 7.48 -6.40 -5.41
C LYS A 72 7.41 -5.82 -6.82
N LEU A 73 8.16 -4.75 -7.05
CA LEU A 73 8.37 -4.17 -8.38
C LEU A 73 9.79 -4.49 -8.82
N LYS A 74 9.93 -5.39 -9.79
CA LYS A 74 11.18 -5.62 -10.51
C LYS A 74 11.24 -4.67 -11.71
N LEU A 75 12.36 -4.00 -11.92
CA LEU A 75 12.63 -3.14 -13.06
C LEU A 75 13.86 -3.64 -13.79
N THR A 76 13.79 -3.71 -15.11
CA THR A 76 14.86 -4.20 -15.99
C THR A 76 15.20 -3.13 -17.02
N ASN A 77 16.47 -2.81 -17.18
CA ASN A 77 16.93 -2.00 -18.30
C ASN A 77 17.11 -2.89 -19.55
N SER A 78 16.16 -2.81 -20.47
CA SER A 78 16.15 -3.57 -21.73
C SER A 78 16.92 -2.90 -22.87
N SER A 79 17.66 -1.81 -22.63
CA SER A 79 18.56 -1.25 -23.64
C SER A 79 19.81 -2.11 -23.81
N THR A 80 20.52 -1.89 -24.92
CA THR A 80 21.81 -2.53 -25.21
C THR A 80 23.01 -1.64 -24.90
N ASP A 81 22.80 -0.33 -24.75
CA ASP A 81 23.85 0.69 -24.76
C ASP A 81 23.59 1.89 -23.84
N GLN A 82 22.45 1.95 -23.14
CA GLN A 82 22.08 3.10 -22.32
C GLN A 82 22.01 2.74 -20.84
N THR A 83 22.63 3.54 -19.98
CA THR A 83 22.40 3.46 -18.54
C THR A 83 21.13 4.22 -18.17
N VAL A 84 20.33 3.68 -17.27
CA VAL A 84 19.13 4.32 -16.70
C VAL A 84 19.39 4.75 -15.26
N ARG A 85 18.95 5.96 -14.90
CA ARG A 85 18.75 6.36 -13.49
C ARG A 85 17.26 6.44 -13.17
N LEU A 86 16.82 5.63 -12.21
CA LEU A 86 15.48 5.62 -11.65
C LEU A 86 15.33 6.82 -10.71
N ILE A 87 14.24 7.57 -10.85
CA ILE A 87 13.97 8.75 -10.02
C ILE A 87 12.87 8.46 -9.01
N GLY A 88 11.74 7.93 -9.49
CA GLY A 88 10.59 7.63 -8.65
C GLY A 88 9.50 6.93 -9.43
N ALA A 89 8.54 6.37 -8.70
CA ALA A 89 7.31 5.83 -9.27
C ALA A 89 6.12 6.36 -8.49
N LYS A 90 5.02 6.71 -9.17
CA LYS A 90 3.75 7.07 -8.51
C LYS A 90 2.72 6.00 -8.75
N ILE A 91 2.07 5.51 -7.71
CA ILE A 91 0.94 4.59 -7.82
C ILE A 91 -0.35 5.42 -7.91
N LEU A 92 -1.20 5.17 -8.91
CA LEU A 92 -2.51 5.80 -9.02
C LEU A 92 -3.60 4.74 -8.93
N TYR A 93 -4.73 5.11 -8.35
CA TYR A 93 -5.91 4.27 -8.25
C TYR A 93 -6.99 4.88 -9.14
N ILE A 94 -7.59 4.09 -10.01
CA ILE A 94 -8.46 4.55 -11.09
C ILE A 94 -9.79 3.79 -10.98
N ASP A 95 -10.88 4.54 -10.97
CA ASP A 95 -12.22 3.98 -10.82
C ASP A 95 -12.81 3.46 -12.14
N ASP A 96 -14.02 2.92 -12.05
CA ASP A 96 -14.77 2.39 -13.19
C ASP A 96 -15.06 3.43 -14.28
N GLN A 97 -15.07 4.72 -13.91
CA GLN A 97 -15.24 5.87 -14.80
C GLN A 97 -13.91 6.38 -15.38
N GLY A 98 -12.77 5.80 -14.98
CA GLY A 98 -11.44 6.23 -15.39
C GLY A 98 -10.91 7.44 -14.61
N GLN A 99 -11.54 7.81 -13.49
CA GLN A 99 -11.13 8.92 -12.64
C GLN A 99 -10.17 8.44 -11.55
N LEU A 100 -9.30 9.34 -11.10
CA LEU A 100 -8.40 9.07 -9.98
C LEU A 100 -9.18 8.99 -8.66
N ILE A 101 -9.08 7.84 -7.99
CA ILE A 101 -9.51 7.66 -6.61
C ILE A 101 -8.46 8.32 -5.73
N LYS A 102 -8.87 9.40 -5.05
CA LYS A 102 -7.98 10.15 -4.18
C LYS A 102 -7.67 9.35 -2.92
N ILE A 103 -6.42 9.45 -2.51
CA ILE A 103 -5.99 9.07 -1.16
C ILE A 103 -6.51 10.15 -0.20
N GLU A 104 -6.89 9.74 1.01
CA GLU A 104 -7.40 10.65 2.04
C GLU A 104 -6.37 11.75 2.36
N GLU A 105 -6.81 13.01 2.50
CA GLU A 105 -5.94 14.19 2.52
C GLU A 105 -4.82 14.17 3.58
N ALA A 106 -4.98 13.41 4.66
CA ALA A 106 -4.00 13.27 5.73
C ALA A 106 -2.91 12.23 5.45
N ARG A 107 -2.94 11.55 4.30
CA ARG A 107 -2.05 10.42 3.97
C ARG A 107 -0.97 10.79 2.95
N THR A 108 0.02 9.92 2.87
CA THR A 108 1.18 10.16 2.00
C THR A 108 0.79 9.85 0.56
N GLU A 109 1.25 10.67 -0.38
CA GLU A 109 1.08 10.36 -1.80
C GLU A 109 1.74 8.99 -2.09
N PRO A 110 1.02 8.05 -2.72
CA PRO A 110 1.48 6.69 -2.91
C PRO A 110 2.60 6.66 -3.96
N ALA A 111 3.84 6.83 -3.49
CA ALA A 111 5.01 6.97 -4.33
C ALA A 111 6.18 6.10 -3.84
N LEU A 112 6.87 5.47 -4.78
CA LEU A 112 8.11 4.73 -4.57
C LEU A 112 9.29 5.65 -4.83
N LYS A 113 10.24 5.66 -3.90
CA LYS A 113 11.50 6.40 -4.03
C LYS A 113 12.64 5.43 -4.30
N PHE A 114 13.39 5.66 -5.36
CA PHE A 114 14.59 4.91 -5.69
C PHE A 114 15.81 5.69 -5.22
N SER A 115 16.05 5.68 -3.91
CA SER A 115 17.27 6.25 -3.34
C SER A 115 18.36 5.20 -3.29
N GLY A 116 19.58 5.59 -3.69
CA GLY A 116 20.78 4.76 -3.53
C GLY A 116 20.98 4.40 -2.06
N SER A 117 20.77 3.13 -1.72
CA SER A 117 21.11 2.54 -0.42
C SER A 117 22.07 1.38 -0.69
N TYR A 118 22.73 0.87 0.36
CA TYR A 118 23.70 -0.24 0.27
C TYR A 118 23.18 -1.47 -0.50
N ASN A 119 21.85 -1.61 -0.65
CA ASN A 119 21.17 -2.76 -1.23
C ASN A 119 20.27 -2.39 -2.44
N SER A 120 20.18 -1.12 -2.84
CA SER A 120 19.34 -0.68 -3.96
C SER A 120 20.04 0.42 -4.76
N THR A 121 20.31 0.15 -6.03
CA THR A 121 20.90 1.10 -6.97
C THR A 121 19.78 1.84 -7.71
N ASP A 122 19.85 3.17 -7.73
CA ASP A 122 19.05 4.00 -8.64
C ASP A 122 19.52 3.84 -10.09
N ARG A 123 20.74 3.31 -10.30
CA ARG A 123 21.35 3.08 -11.61
C ARG A 123 21.10 1.66 -12.09
N LEU A 124 20.63 1.52 -13.33
CA LEU A 124 20.54 0.27 -14.08
C LEU A 124 21.38 0.37 -15.36
N ASP A 125 22.46 -0.38 -15.46
CA ASP A 125 23.21 -0.55 -16.72
C ASP A 125 22.46 -1.48 -17.68
N PRO A 126 22.80 -1.52 -18.99
CA PRO A 126 22.17 -2.41 -19.96
C PRO A 126 22.06 -3.85 -19.47
N GLY A 127 20.85 -4.42 -19.49
CA GLY A 127 20.55 -5.78 -19.04
C GLY A 127 20.46 -5.98 -17.52
N GLN A 128 20.65 -4.93 -16.71
CA GLN A 128 20.55 -5.03 -15.25
C GLN A 128 19.10 -4.92 -14.76
N ASP A 129 18.88 -5.53 -13.59
CA ASP A 129 17.62 -5.53 -12.86
C ASP A 129 17.78 -4.86 -11.48
N ALA A 130 16.71 -4.21 -11.01
CA ALA A 130 16.55 -3.82 -9.61
C ALA A 130 15.15 -4.23 -9.12
N THR A 131 15.07 -4.63 -7.85
CA THR A 131 13.80 -4.98 -7.22
C THR A 131 13.53 -4.07 -6.05
N GLN A 132 12.34 -3.46 -6.05
CA GLN A 132 11.87 -2.56 -5.02
C GLN A 132 10.61 -3.09 -4.36
N ALA A 133 10.57 -2.99 -3.03
CA ALA A 133 9.36 -3.28 -2.28
C ALA A 133 8.31 -2.20 -2.60
N VAL A 134 7.08 -2.63 -2.87
CA VAL A 134 5.91 -1.78 -2.88
C VAL A 134 5.31 -1.85 -1.47
N ASP A 135 5.17 -0.68 -0.84
CA ASP A 135 4.44 -0.49 0.41
C ASP A 135 3.91 0.95 0.40
N VAL A 136 2.67 1.11 -0.05
CA VAL A 136 2.03 2.43 -0.18
C VAL A 136 0.61 2.40 0.36
N ASP A 137 0.12 3.58 0.73
CA ASP A 137 -1.24 3.77 1.20
C ASP A 137 -2.26 3.42 0.10
N PHE A 138 -3.30 2.67 0.47
CA PHE A 138 -4.40 2.28 -0.41
C PHE A 138 -5.69 3.03 -0.02
N PRO A 139 -6.44 3.59 -0.99
CA PRO A 139 -7.62 4.39 -0.67
C PRO A 139 -8.73 3.50 -0.15
N ALA A 140 -9.37 3.87 0.97
CA ALA A 140 -10.49 3.07 1.51
C ALA A 140 -11.65 2.96 0.51
N GLU A 141 -11.84 3.97 -0.35
CA GLU A 141 -12.87 3.95 -1.38
C GLU A 141 -12.66 2.85 -2.43
N ALA A 142 -11.41 2.47 -2.70
CA ALA A 142 -11.09 1.42 -3.66
C ALA A 142 -11.43 0.00 -3.14
N LEU A 143 -11.66 -0.16 -1.83
CA LEU A 143 -12.13 -1.43 -1.24
C LEU A 143 -13.63 -1.68 -1.46
N LYS A 144 -14.39 -0.64 -1.83
CA LYS A 144 -15.82 -0.75 -2.12
C LYS A 144 -16.01 -1.56 -3.40
N ALA A 145 -17.02 -2.43 -3.39
CA ALA A 145 -17.30 -3.31 -4.52
C ALA A 145 -17.41 -2.53 -5.84
N LYS A 146 -16.66 -2.97 -6.85
CA LYS A 146 -16.60 -2.39 -8.20
C LYS A 146 -16.08 -0.95 -8.30
N LYS A 147 -15.54 -0.37 -7.23
CA LYS A 147 -15.01 0.99 -7.29
C LYS A 147 -13.65 1.05 -7.96
N LEU A 148 -12.71 0.19 -7.58
CA LEU A 148 -11.41 0.17 -8.23
C LEU A 148 -11.47 -0.64 -9.52
N LYS A 149 -11.22 0.02 -10.65
CA LYS A 149 -11.08 -0.62 -11.95
C LYS A 149 -9.62 -0.85 -12.30
N GLU A 150 -8.70 -0.05 -11.77
CA GLU A 150 -7.36 0.04 -12.30
C GLU A 150 -6.34 0.63 -11.29
N ILE A 151 -5.16 0.04 -11.10
CA ILE A 151 -3.99 0.60 -10.42
C ILE A 151 -2.97 0.94 -11.51
N ARG A 152 -2.37 2.13 -11.44
CA ARG A 152 -1.37 2.64 -12.36
C ARG A 152 -0.04 2.82 -11.60
N ILE A 153 1.13 2.63 -12.22
CA ILE A 153 2.43 3.09 -11.71
C ILE A 153 3.06 3.93 -12.82
N GLU A 154 3.23 5.20 -12.54
CA GLU A 154 3.94 6.11 -13.43
C GLU A 154 5.41 6.12 -13.02
N LEU A 155 6.25 5.49 -13.84
CA LEU A 155 7.70 5.45 -13.62
C LEU A 155 8.37 6.68 -14.24
N VAL A 156 9.24 7.32 -13.47
CA VAL A 156 10.09 8.43 -13.91
C VAL A 156 11.54 7.98 -13.87
N TYR A 157 12.22 8.09 -15.02
CA TYR A 157 13.62 7.73 -15.15
C TYR A 157 14.35 8.62 -16.16
N ILE A 158 15.69 8.63 -16.05
CA ILE A 158 16.59 9.36 -16.94
C ILE A 158 17.51 8.35 -17.64
N PRO A 159 17.32 8.08 -18.93
CA PRO A 159 18.28 7.32 -19.73
C PRO A 159 19.44 8.23 -20.13
N SER A 160 20.64 7.70 -20.11
CA SER A 160 21.84 8.36 -20.65
C SER A 160 22.11 7.86 -22.07
N PRO A 161 22.25 8.75 -23.07
CA PRO A 161 22.23 10.21 -22.99
C PRO A 161 20.81 10.82 -22.89
N TYR A 162 20.62 11.68 -21.88
CA TYR A 162 19.41 12.33 -21.36
C TYR A 162 18.19 12.46 -22.29
N LYS A 163 17.26 11.51 -22.24
CA LYS A 163 15.89 11.63 -22.78
C LYS A 163 14.83 11.29 -21.73
N LEU A 164 14.20 12.27 -21.10
CA LEU A 164 13.12 12.01 -20.13
C LEU A 164 11.96 11.23 -20.80
N GLN A 165 11.52 10.13 -20.19
CA GLN A 165 10.34 9.37 -20.64
C GLN A 165 9.37 9.16 -19.46
N THR A 166 8.08 9.23 -19.75
CA THR A 166 6.97 8.98 -18.81
C THR A 166 6.15 7.81 -19.32
N ALA A 167 5.77 6.88 -18.43
CA ALA A 167 4.90 5.75 -18.76
C ALA A 167 3.68 5.70 -17.83
N ASN A 168 2.55 5.21 -18.35
CA ASN A 168 1.26 5.07 -17.67
C ASN A 168 0.77 3.62 -17.80
N PHE A 169 -0.01 3.08 -16.85
CA PHE A 169 -0.53 1.71 -16.92
C PHE A 169 -1.82 1.42 -16.16
N SER A 170 -2.36 0.22 -16.39
CA SER A 170 -3.65 -0.21 -15.89
C SER A 170 -3.65 -1.56 -15.14
N VAL A 171 -4.21 -1.65 -13.92
CA VAL A 171 -4.31 -2.89 -13.10
C VAL A 171 -5.68 -3.05 -12.41
N SER A 172 -6.57 -3.91 -12.87
CA SER A 172 -7.85 -4.10 -12.17
C SER A 172 -7.73 -4.77 -10.80
N ILE A 173 -8.67 -4.49 -9.89
CA ILE A 173 -8.96 -5.34 -8.73
C ILE A 173 -10.29 -6.03 -8.98
N GLY A 174 -10.25 -7.35 -9.15
CA GLY A 174 -11.43 -8.18 -9.29
C GLY A 174 -11.50 -9.22 -8.18
N GLY A 175 -12.57 -9.17 -7.39
CA GLY A 175 -13.05 -10.29 -6.57
C GLY A 175 -12.61 -10.27 -5.10
N GLN A 176 -13.47 -9.71 -4.24
CA GLN A 176 -13.49 -10.09 -2.83
C GLN A 176 -13.78 -11.59 -2.73
N THR A 177 -12.82 -12.39 -2.30
CA THR A 177 -13.13 -13.69 -1.69
C THR A 177 -13.10 -13.47 -0.19
N ALA A 178 -14.27 -13.52 0.44
CA ALA A 178 -14.37 -13.58 1.89
C ALA A 178 -13.63 -14.85 2.35
N ILE A 179 -12.57 -14.67 3.13
CA ILE A 179 -11.97 -15.79 3.86
C ILE A 179 -12.67 -15.80 5.22
N GLN A 180 -13.30 -16.95 5.51
CA GLN A 180 -14.03 -17.25 6.75
C GLN A 180 -13.13 -17.12 7.99
#